data_AF-A0AAD1RQ80-F1
#
_entry.id   AF-A0AAD1RQ80-F1
#
_cell.length_a   1.000
_cell.length_b   1.000
_cell.length_c   1.000
_cell.angle_alpha   90.00
_cell.angle_beta   90.00
_cell.angle_gamma   90.00
#
_symmetry.space_group_name_H-M   'P 1'
#
loop_
_entity.id
_entity.type
_entity.pdbx_description
1 polymer ?
#
loop_
_entity_poly.entity_id
_entity_poly.type
_entity_poly.pdbx_seq_one_letter_code
_entity_poly.pdbx_strand_id
1 'polypeptide(L)'
;MATNGIQFDCNSESELQCDSWAKSKNTVQAVILNYFKEALEAHPEDFSGDVATFKKEYDKDRACFKLLIYRDTLCKGFSVAFTITILNKTYYLSCINTKELRFKEGDPPQKIDGSTSDVIFYQKNASKGDPSSFVFESALGQGYFLAFKNEDGKHKLTLKRPEDQVDERTHFRTVSKKS
;
A
#
# COMPACT_ATOMS: atom_id res chain seq x y z
N MET A 1 1.90 30.84 -12.79
CA MET A 1 2.67 29.74 -12.19
C MET A 1 1.93 28.46 -12.53
N ALA A 2 2.55 27.56 -13.29
CA ALA A 2 1.88 26.39 -13.85
C ALA A 2 1.71 25.31 -12.78
N THR A 3 0.48 24.98 -12.45
CA THR A 3 0.05 23.82 -11.66
C THR A 3 0.14 22.59 -12.54
N ASN A 4 1.20 21.81 -12.42
CA ASN A 4 1.28 20.46 -13.01
C ASN A 4 0.62 19.46 -12.05
N GLY A 5 -0.69 19.53 -11.93
CA GLY A 5 -1.50 18.42 -11.44
C GLY A 5 -1.80 17.51 -12.62
N ILE A 6 -1.39 16.24 -12.56
CA ILE A 6 -1.82 15.26 -13.55
C ILE A 6 -3.31 14.97 -13.26
N GLN A 7 -4.19 15.57 -14.06
CA GLN A 7 -5.62 15.31 -14.04
C GLN A 7 -5.94 14.29 -15.12
N PHE A 8 -6.38 13.10 -14.71
CA PHE A 8 -6.97 12.12 -15.63
C PHE A 8 -8.49 12.29 -15.57
N ASP A 9 -9.08 12.77 -16.66
CA ASP A 9 -10.52 12.70 -16.87
C ASP A 9 -10.92 11.24 -17.03
N CYS A 10 -11.67 10.71 -16.08
CA CYS A 10 -12.30 9.40 -16.19
C CYS A 10 -13.80 9.57 -16.41
N ASN A 11 -14.16 9.98 -17.63
CA ASN A 11 -15.53 9.95 -18.12
C ASN A 11 -15.63 8.88 -19.22
N SER A 12 -15.86 7.65 -18.79
CA SER A 12 -16.58 6.66 -19.61
C SER A 12 -17.26 5.66 -18.67
N GLU A 13 -18.59 5.74 -18.60
CA GLU A 13 -19.47 4.70 -18.05
C GLU A 13 -19.35 3.44 -18.89
N SER A 14 -18.30 2.67 -18.63
CA SER A 14 -18.22 1.28 -19.04
C SER A 14 -17.73 0.54 -17.82
N GLU A 15 -18.58 -0.29 -17.24
CA GLU A 15 -18.23 -1.26 -16.19
C GLU A 15 -17.28 -2.34 -16.75
N LEU A 16 -16.20 -1.93 -17.40
CA LEU A 16 -15.14 -2.82 -17.85
C LEU A 16 -14.47 -3.35 -16.59
N GLN A 17 -14.84 -4.58 -16.21
CA GLN A 17 -14.12 -5.36 -15.22
C GLN A 17 -12.63 -5.26 -15.52
N CYS A 18 -11.82 -4.93 -14.50
CA CYS A 18 -10.38 -5.09 -14.61
C CYS A 18 -10.12 -6.56 -14.87
N ASP A 19 -9.61 -6.87 -16.05
CA ASP A 19 -9.27 -8.23 -16.47
C ASP A 19 -7.77 -8.52 -16.26
N SER A 20 -6.95 -7.49 -16.01
CA SER A 20 -5.54 -7.64 -15.64
C SER A 20 -4.88 -6.37 -15.12
N TRP A 21 -3.74 -6.53 -14.44
CA TRP A 21 -2.76 -5.51 -14.11
C TRP A 21 -1.43 -5.77 -14.81
N ALA A 22 -0.80 -4.70 -15.33
CA ALA A 22 0.55 -4.74 -15.87
C ALA A 22 1.47 -3.77 -15.13
N LYS A 23 2.63 -4.25 -14.69
CA LYS A 23 3.62 -3.44 -13.97
C LYS A 23 4.11 -2.30 -14.87
N SER A 24 4.00 -1.08 -14.36
CA SER A 24 4.54 0.13 -14.99
C SER A 24 6.06 0.20 -14.79
N LYS A 25 6.73 0.99 -15.64
CA LYS A 25 8.13 1.38 -15.42
C LYS A 25 8.28 2.34 -14.23
N ASN A 26 7.19 2.99 -13.84
CA ASN A 26 7.19 3.98 -12.78
C ASN A 26 7.20 3.30 -11.41
N THR A 27 8.01 3.85 -10.52
CA THR A 27 8.16 3.40 -9.14
C THR A 27 8.41 4.59 -8.25
N VAL A 28 7.90 4.53 -7.02
CA VAL A 28 8.12 5.56 -6.02
C VAL A 28 8.84 4.93 -4.83
N GLN A 29 9.96 5.52 -4.39
CA GLN A 29 10.57 5.16 -3.11
C GLN A 29 10.01 6.08 -2.02
N ALA A 30 9.52 5.51 -0.93
CA ALA A 30 8.90 6.26 0.14
C ALA A 30 9.03 5.55 1.50
N VAL A 31 9.04 6.38 2.56
CA VAL A 31 8.76 5.93 3.92
C VAL A 31 7.27 6.15 4.18
N ILE A 32 6.58 5.11 4.65
CA ILE A 32 5.16 5.15 4.95
C ILE A 32 4.99 5.45 6.44
N LEU A 33 4.20 6.46 6.76
CA LEU A 33 3.94 6.91 8.12
C LEU A 33 2.48 6.66 8.49
N ASN A 34 2.23 6.24 9.72
CA ASN A 34 0.88 6.24 10.28
C ASN A 34 0.46 7.65 10.77
N TYR A 35 -0.73 7.74 11.36
CA TYR A 35 -1.26 8.95 11.97
C TYR A 35 -0.32 9.59 13.01
N PHE A 36 0.37 8.76 13.81
CA PHE A 36 1.32 9.21 14.84
C PHE A 36 2.69 9.64 14.29
N LYS A 37 2.86 9.66 12.95
CA LYS A 37 4.13 9.94 12.26
C LYS A 37 5.23 8.92 12.57
N GLU A 38 4.84 7.70 12.91
CA GLU A 38 5.75 6.57 13.06
C GLU A 38 5.92 5.88 11.71
N ALA A 39 7.13 5.45 11.39
CA ALA A 39 7.46 4.80 10.13
C ALA A 39 7.18 3.31 10.17
N LEU A 40 6.61 2.80 9.08
CA LEU A 40 6.44 1.37 8.86
C LEU A 40 7.82 0.71 8.67
N GLU A 41 8.11 -0.28 9.50
CA GLU A 41 9.33 -1.10 9.44
C GLU A 41 8.94 -2.54 9.13
N ALA A 42 9.52 -3.11 8.07
CA ALA A 42 9.26 -4.48 7.64
C ALA A 42 10.14 -5.51 8.37
N HIS A 43 9.51 -6.62 8.75
CA HIS A 43 10.13 -7.78 9.39
C HIS A 43 9.72 -9.06 8.64
N PRO A 44 10.14 -9.23 7.37
CA PRO A 44 9.76 -10.39 6.57
C PRO A 44 10.20 -11.74 7.18
N GLU A 45 11.24 -11.73 8.02
CA GLU A 45 11.75 -12.88 8.76
C GLU A 45 10.99 -13.19 10.07
N ASP A 46 10.08 -12.32 10.49
CA ASP A 46 9.34 -12.52 11.74
C ASP A 46 8.17 -13.48 11.53
N PHE A 47 8.42 -14.75 11.89
CA PHE A 47 7.42 -15.81 11.84
C PHE A 47 6.39 -15.74 12.98
N SER A 48 6.55 -14.84 13.96
CA SER A 48 5.59 -14.65 15.06
C SER A 48 4.32 -13.92 14.60
N GLY A 49 4.30 -13.37 13.38
CA GLY A 49 3.14 -12.72 12.77
C GLY A 49 3.24 -11.18 12.76
N ASP A 50 4.25 -10.59 13.38
CA ASP A 50 4.51 -9.14 13.38
C ASP A 50 5.23 -8.71 12.08
N VAL A 51 4.64 -9.03 10.92
CA VAL A 51 5.29 -8.86 9.60
C VAL A 51 5.74 -7.43 9.30
N ALA A 52 5.11 -6.43 9.93
CA ALA A 52 5.57 -5.05 9.95
C ALA A 52 5.00 -4.28 11.14
N THR A 53 5.78 -3.32 11.65
CA THR A 53 5.43 -2.50 12.82
C THR A 53 5.74 -1.04 12.57
N PHE A 54 4.98 -0.12 13.15
CA PHE A 54 5.24 1.31 13.11
C PHE A 54 6.10 1.74 14.30
N LYS A 55 7.18 2.47 14.02
CA LYS A 55 8.12 2.99 15.03
C LYS A 55 8.52 4.44 14.78
N LYS A 56 8.71 5.21 15.86
CA LYS A 56 9.19 6.59 15.78
C LYS A 56 10.67 6.66 15.40
N GLU A 57 11.47 5.79 16.01
CA GLU A 57 12.86 5.52 15.65
C GLU A 57 12.88 4.21 14.88
N TYR A 58 13.30 4.27 13.61
CA TYR A 58 13.19 3.16 12.67
C TYR A 58 14.50 2.92 11.95
N ASP A 59 14.72 1.67 11.55
CA ASP A 59 15.78 1.28 10.64
C ASP A 59 15.43 1.71 9.22
N LYS A 60 16.27 2.56 8.63
CA LYS A 60 16.06 3.12 7.29
C LYS A 60 16.02 2.04 6.22
N ASP A 61 16.80 0.97 6.38
CA ASP A 61 16.88 -0.12 5.40
C ASP A 61 15.61 -1.00 5.43
N ARG A 62 14.89 -0.97 6.56
CA ARG A 62 13.62 -1.69 6.75
C ARG A 62 12.38 -0.82 6.60
N ALA A 63 12.53 0.48 6.40
CA ALA A 63 11.43 1.42 6.25
C ALA A 63 11.35 2.13 4.89
N CYS A 64 12.35 1.92 4.01
CA CYS A 64 12.36 2.50 2.67
C CYS A 64 11.69 1.56 1.66
N PHE A 65 10.38 1.73 1.47
CA PHE A 65 9.61 0.93 0.53
C PHE A 65 9.71 1.47 -0.89
N LYS A 66 9.67 0.55 -1.85
CA LYS A 66 9.47 0.83 -3.26
C LYS A 66 8.03 0.45 -3.63
N LEU A 67 7.21 1.46 -3.89
CA LEU A 67 5.85 1.33 -4.41
C LEU A 67 5.92 1.16 -5.92
N LEU A 68 5.62 -0.04 -6.40
CA LEU A 68 5.55 -0.37 -7.81
C LEU A 68 4.16 -0.04 -8.33
N ILE A 69 4.07 0.79 -9.37
CA ILE A 69 2.80 1.19 -9.95
C ILE A 69 2.39 0.14 -10.99
N TYR A 70 1.15 -0.32 -10.92
CA TYR A 70 0.53 -1.16 -11.94
C TYR A 70 -0.48 -0.33 -12.72
N ARG A 71 -0.51 -0.52 -14.03
CA ARG A 71 -1.59 -0.02 -14.88
C ARG A 71 -2.71 -1.04 -14.85
N ASP A 72 -3.91 -0.57 -14.54
CA ASP A 72 -5.15 -1.29 -14.76
C ASP A 72 -6.10 -0.46 -15.63
N THR A 73 -7.21 -1.08 -15.98
CA THR A 73 -8.28 -0.49 -16.78
C THR A 73 -9.34 0.22 -15.92
N LEU A 74 -9.18 0.23 -14.58
CA LEU A 74 -10.15 0.77 -13.64
C LEU A 74 -9.64 2.03 -12.91
N CYS A 75 -10.41 3.12 -12.98
CA CYS A 75 -10.14 4.37 -12.24
C CYS A 75 -10.47 4.28 -10.73
N LYS A 76 -10.07 3.20 -10.04
CA LYS A 76 -10.36 3.01 -8.60
C LYS A 76 -9.33 3.67 -7.67
N GLY A 77 -8.23 4.20 -8.21
CA GLY A 77 -7.09 4.76 -7.48
C GLY A 77 -5.78 4.38 -8.18
N PHE A 78 -4.63 4.63 -7.57
CA PHE A 78 -3.36 4.11 -8.09
C PHE A 78 -3.16 2.68 -7.60
N SER A 79 -3.14 1.72 -8.52
CA SER A 79 -2.79 0.33 -8.22
C SER A 79 -1.30 0.21 -7.90
N VAL A 80 -0.99 -0.17 -6.66
CA VAL A 80 0.38 -0.27 -6.16
C VAL A 80 0.67 -1.61 -5.49
N ALA A 81 1.91 -2.07 -5.65
CA ALA A 81 2.48 -3.16 -4.86
C ALA A 81 3.62 -2.63 -3.99
N PHE A 82 3.67 -3.05 -2.73
CA PHE A 82 4.73 -2.66 -1.80
C PHE A 82 5.89 -3.65 -1.91
N THR A 83 7.09 -3.14 -2.17
CA THR A 83 8.31 -3.94 -2.18
C THR A 83 9.36 -3.31 -1.28
N ILE A 84 10.24 -4.12 -0.72
CA ILE A 84 11.39 -3.67 0.07
C ILE A 84 12.57 -4.62 -0.13
N THR A 85 13.79 -4.09 -0.08
CA THR A 85 15.01 -4.90 -0.16
C THR A 85 15.75 -4.80 1.16
N ILE A 86 15.92 -5.94 1.84
CA ILE A 86 16.61 -6.05 3.14
C ILE A 86 17.70 -7.10 2.98
N LEU A 87 18.95 -6.76 3.32
CA LEU A 87 20.10 -7.67 3.22
C LEU A 87 20.22 -8.36 1.84
N ASN A 88 20.07 -7.59 0.76
CA ASN A 88 20.10 -8.04 -0.63
C ASN A 88 18.98 -9.01 -1.05
N LYS A 89 17.96 -9.19 -0.22
CA LYS A 89 16.75 -9.95 -0.55
C LYS A 89 15.59 -8.99 -0.77
N THR A 90 14.88 -9.17 -1.87
CA THR A 90 13.66 -8.41 -2.15
C THR A 90 12.46 -9.16 -1.59
N TYR A 91 11.53 -8.42 -1.00
CA TYR A 91 10.27 -8.92 -0.51
C TYR A 91 9.13 -8.05 -1.02
N TYR A 92 7.94 -8.63 -1.17
CA TYR A 92 6.72 -7.89 -1.49
C TYR A 92 5.60 -8.22 -0.52
N LEU A 93 4.80 -7.22 -0.17
CA LEU A 93 3.64 -7.38 0.70
C LEU A 93 2.52 -8.08 -0.05
N SER A 94 1.90 -9.06 0.59
CA SER A 94 0.78 -9.84 0.06
C SER A 94 -0.26 -10.08 1.14
N CYS A 95 -1.53 -10.13 0.73
CA CYS A 95 -2.69 -10.45 1.55
C CYS A 95 -3.08 -11.93 1.37
N ILE A 96 -3.22 -12.67 2.46
CA ILE A 96 -3.66 -14.06 2.46
C ILE A 96 -5.05 -14.14 3.08
N ASN A 97 -5.94 -14.91 2.44
CA ASN A 97 -7.30 -15.16 2.93
C ASN A 97 -8.09 -13.87 3.23
N THR A 98 -7.85 -12.78 2.48
CA THR A 98 -8.48 -11.45 2.60
C THR A 98 -8.16 -10.63 3.86
N LYS A 99 -7.45 -11.18 4.85
CA LYS A 99 -7.27 -10.52 6.17
C LYS A 99 -5.85 -10.54 6.73
N GLU A 100 -5.02 -11.49 6.33
CA GLU A 100 -3.67 -11.62 6.86
C GLU A 100 -2.65 -10.97 5.91
N LEU A 101 -1.68 -10.24 6.45
CA LEU A 101 -0.59 -9.69 5.66
C LEU A 101 0.66 -10.53 5.84
N ARG A 102 1.41 -10.76 4.77
CA ARG A 102 2.73 -11.41 4.79
C ARG A 102 3.65 -10.82 3.75
N PHE A 103 4.95 -10.89 4.01
CA PHE A 103 5.96 -10.66 2.99
C PHE A 103 6.30 -11.96 2.29
N LYS A 104 6.35 -11.93 0.95
CA LYS A 104 6.84 -13.02 0.12
C LYS A 104 8.22 -12.62 -0.42
N GLU A 105 9.20 -13.50 -0.31
CA GLU A 105 10.54 -13.29 -0.89
C GLU A 105 10.46 -13.37 -2.43
N GLY A 106 11.18 -12.47 -3.10
CA GLY A 106 11.23 -12.33 -4.56
C GLY A 106 10.63 -11.01 -5.07
N ASP A 107 10.52 -10.92 -6.40
CA ASP A 107 9.84 -9.81 -7.08
C ASP A 107 8.34 -10.10 -7.25
N PRO A 108 7.47 -9.09 -7.14
CA PRO A 108 6.06 -9.27 -7.46
C PRO A 108 5.86 -9.51 -8.97
N PRO A 109 4.77 -10.18 -9.38
CA PRO A 109 4.53 -10.54 -10.78
C PRO A 109 4.53 -9.34 -11.72
N GLN A 110 5.06 -9.51 -12.93
CA GLN A 110 5.07 -8.45 -13.95
C GLN A 110 3.67 -8.19 -14.53
N LYS A 111 2.86 -9.24 -14.63
CA LYS A 111 1.46 -9.22 -15.03
C LYS A 111 0.64 -10.02 -14.02
N ILE A 112 -0.55 -9.55 -13.70
CA ILE A 112 -1.50 -10.22 -12.81
C ILE A 112 -2.82 -10.27 -13.58
N ASP A 113 -3.35 -11.46 -13.80
CA ASP A 113 -4.62 -11.64 -14.52
C ASP A 113 -5.81 -11.67 -13.54
N GLY A 114 -6.99 -11.28 -14.01
CA GLY A 114 -8.23 -11.26 -13.24
C GLY A 114 -8.55 -9.91 -12.62
N SER A 115 -9.61 -9.91 -11.80
CA SER A 115 -10.21 -8.70 -11.20
C SER A 115 -9.90 -8.51 -9.71
N THR A 116 -9.14 -9.42 -9.11
CA THR A 116 -8.67 -9.35 -7.71
C THR A 116 -7.21 -9.75 -7.61
N SER A 117 -6.48 -9.22 -6.64
CA SER A 117 -5.09 -9.61 -6.40
C SER A 117 -4.73 -9.53 -4.92
N ASP A 118 -3.99 -10.53 -4.45
CA ASP A 118 -3.37 -10.56 -3.13
C ASP A 118 -2.19 -9.60 -2.99
N VAL A 119 -1.67 -9.04 -4.09
CA VAL A 119 -0.48 -8.17 -4.08
C VAL A 119 -0.84 -6.69 -4.29
N ILE A 120 -1.94 -6.42 -4.98
CA ILE A 120 -2.33 -5.06 -5.35
C ILE A 120 -3.14 -4.39 -4.23
N PHE A 121 -2.77 -3.14 -3.96
CA PHE A 121 -3.52 -2.22 -3.14
C PHE A 121 -3.84 -0.96 -3.95
N TYR A 122 -5.06 -0.46 -3.83
CA TYR A 122 -5.47 0.80 -4.43
C TYR A 122 -5.14 1.96 -3.49
N GLN A 123 -4.15 2.76 -3.84
CA GLN A 123 -3.86 4.01 -3.15
C GLN A 123 -4.90 5.06 -3.53
N LYS A 124 -5.57 5.64 -2.53
CA LYS A 124 -6.58 6.70 -2.68
C LYS A 124 -6.30 7.82 -1.70
N ASN A 125 -6.76 9.03 -2.01
CA ASN A 125 -6.72 10.12 -1.03
C ASN A 125 -7.72 9.82 0.09
N ALA A 126 -7.27 9.95 1.34
CA ALA A 126 -8.09 9.66 2.50
C ALA A 126 -9.23 10.68 2.68
N SER A 127 -8.99 11.93 2.30
CA SER A 127 -10.01 12.99 2.32
C SER A 127 -9.79 13.98 1.16
N LYS A 128 -10.86 14.67 0.74
CA LYS A 128 -10.80 15.65 -0.36
C LYS A 128 -9.97 16.91 -0.03
N GLY A 129 -9.54 17.09 1.23
CA GLY A 129 -8.85 18.30 1.70
C GLY A 129 -7.36 18.14 2.05
N ASP A 130 -6.87 16.91 2.23
CA ASP A 130 -5.45 16.65 2.51
C ASP A 130 -4.84 15.72 1.45
N PRO A 131 -4.17 16.26 0.41
CA PRO A 131 -3.54 15.45 -0.64
C PRO A 131 -2.32 14.67 -0.14
N SER A 132 -1.88 14.89 1.11
CA SER A 132 -0.78 14.15 1.72
C SER A 132 -1.23 12.93 2.53
N SER A 133 -2.54 12.75 2.71
CA SER A 133 -3.14 11.64 3.46
C SER A 133 -3.76 10.62 2.51
N PHE A 134 -3.34 9.37 2.64
CA PHE A 134 -3.74 8.27 1.77
C PHE A 134 -4.34 7.11 2.56
N VAL A 135 -5.21 6.36 1.90
CA VAL A 135 -5.64 5.02 2.32
C VAL A 135 -5.21 4.01 1.25
N PHE A 136 -5.01 2.77 1.65
CA PHE A 136 -4.67 1.68 0.74
C PHE A 136 -5.71 0.57 0.85
N GLU A 137 -6.58 0.44 -0.13
CA GLU A 137 -7.61 -0.61 -0.17
C GLU A 137 -7.05 -1.88 -0.83
N SER A 138 -7.33 -3.06 -0.27
CA SER A 138 -6.91 -4.34 -0.86
C SER A 138 -7.71 -4.65 -2.14
N ALA A 139 -7.02 -5.06 -3.20
CA ALA A 139 -7.68 -5.60 -4.39
C ALA A 139 -8.24 -7.02 -4.19
N LEU A 140 -7.83 -7.73 -3.13
CA LEU A 140 -8.35 -9.07 -2.80
C LEU A 140 -9.65 -9.01 -2.00
N GLY A 141 -9.81 -8.00 -1.14
CA GLY A 141 -10.97 -7.83 -0.27
C GLY A 141 -11.53 -6.41 -0.35
N GLN A 142 -12.59 -6.23 -1.12
CA GLN A 142 -13.24 -4.92 -1.24
C GLN A 142 -13.68 -4.38 0.14
N GLY A 143 -13.37 -3.11 0.41
CA GLY A 143 -13.63 -2.46 1.69
C GLY A 143 -12.65 -2.84 2.81
N TYR A 144 -11.64 -3.67 2.56
CA TYR A 144 -10.54 -3.88 3.49
C TYR A 144 -9.38 -2.94 3.15
N PHE A 145 -8.91 -2.22 4.16
CA PHE A 145 -7.84 -1.24 4.03
C PHE A 145 -6.65 -1.64 4.88
N LEU A 146 -5.44 -1.31 4.41
CA LEU A 146 -4.28 -1.30 5.30
C LEU A 146 -4.59 -0.37 6.48
N ALA A 147 -4.19 -0.81 7.66
CA ALA A 147 -4.37 -0.09 8.90
C ALA A 147 -3.23 -0.44 9.86
N PHE A 148 -3.18 0.26 10.99
CA PHE A 148 -2.45 -0.22 12.15
C PHE A 148 -3.40 -0.62 13.28
N LYS A 149 -3.01 -1.63 14.05
CA LYS A 149 -3.64 -1.99 15.33
C LYS A 149 -2.64 -1.87 16.46
N ASN A 150 -3.10 -1.48 17.64
CA ASN A 150 -2.30 -1.56 18.85
C ASN A 150 -2.46 -2.96 19.45
N GLU A 151 -1.35 -3.68 19.60
CA GLU A 151 -1.30 -5.02 20.19
C GLU A 151 0.05 -5.19 20.88
N ASP A 152 0.05 -5.62 22.14
CA ASP A 152 1.25 -5.77 22.98
C ASP A 152 2.11 -4.49 23.07
N GLY A 153 1.47 -3.32 23.06
CA GLY A 153 2.14 -2.02 23.08
C GLY A 153 2.84 -1.65 21.77
N LYS A 154 2.68 -2.44 20.70
CA LYS A 154 3.20 -2.16 19.37
C LYS A 154 2.08 -1.71 18.43
N HIS A 155 2.41 -0.82 17.50
CA HIS A 155 1.53 -0.51 16.36
C HIS A 155 1.87 -1.46 15.20
N LYS A 156 1.05 -2.49 15.00
CA LYS A 156 1.27 -3.54 13.99
C LYS A 156 0.47 -3.25 12.73
N LEU A 157 1.06 -3.49 11.55
CA LEU A 157 0.36 -3.39 10.28
C LEU A 157 -0.70 -4.50 10.17
N THR A 158 -1.89 -4.16 9.68
CA THR A 158 -3.00 -5.11 9.53
C THR A 158 -3.95 -4.71 8.41
N LEU A 159 -4.93 -5.56 8.10
CA LEU A 159 -6.06 -5.24 7.25
C LEU A 159 -7.32 -5.08 8.10
N LYS A 160 -8.05 -3.99 7.87
CA LYS A 160 -9.29 -3.70 8.59
C LYS A 160 -10.39 -3.29 7.62
N ARG A 161 -11.62 -3.75 7.89
CA ARG A 161 -12.83 -3.16 7.32
C ARG A 161 -13.34 -2.09 8.31
N PRO A 162 -13.31 -0.80 7.97
CA PRO A 162 -13.84 0.24 8.86
C PRO A 162 -15.36 0.08 8.99
N GLU A 163 -15.86 0.21 10.22
CA GLU A 163 -17.29 0.06 10.56
C GLU A 163 -18.07 1.39 10.46
N ASP A 164 -17.38 2.55 10.60
CA ASP A 164 -17.96 3.89 10.63
C ASP A 164 -17.14 4.93 9.84
N GLN A 165 -17.66 6.17 9.69
CA GLN A 165 -17.00 7.27 8.96
C GLN A 165 -15.68 7.71 9.62
N VAL A 166 -14.63 7.77 8.79
CA VAL A 166 -13.26 8.23 9.07
C VAL A 166 -12.56 7.43 10.18
N ASP A 167 -11.91 6.33 9.79
CA ASP A 167 -10.98 5.60 10.66
C ASP A 167 -9.54 6.08 10.40
N GLU A 168 -9.05 6.99 11.24
CA GLU A 168 -7.67 7.53 11.16
C GLU A 168 -6.60 6.43 11.19
N ARG A 169 -6.91 5.21 11.67
CA ARG A 169 -5.96 4.08 11.68
C ARG A 169 -5.65 3.55 10.29
N THR A 170 -6.49 3.87 9.31
CA THR A 170 -6.30 3.54 7.89
C THR A 170 -5.57 4.64 7.12
N HIS A 171 -5.32 5.78 7.76
CA HIS A 171 -4.70 6.94 7.12
C HIS A 171 -3.18 6.84 7.24
N PHE A 172 -2.53 7.01 6.10
CA PHE A 172 -1.08 7.03 5.99
C PHE A 172 -0.61 8.32 5.32
N ARG A 173 0.66 8.64 5.55
CA ARG A 173 1.39 9.65 4.78
C ARG A 173 2.62 9.01 4.17
N THR A 174 3.03 9.48 3.01
CA THR A 174 4.26 9.02 2.37
C THR A 174 5.29 10.13 2.35
N VAL A 175 6.50 9.86 2.84
CA VAL A 175 7.65 10.74 2.66
C VAL A 175 8.46 10.19 1.50
N SER A 176 8.27 10.76 0.31
CA SER A 176 9.00 10.36 -0.89
C SER A 176 10.49 10.61 -0.71
N LYS A 177 11.31 9.61 -1.05
CA LYS A 177 12.75 9.77 -1.17
C LYS A 177 13.04 10.12 -2.63
N LYS A 178 13.73 11.25 -2.85
CA LYS A 178 14.31 11.53 -4.16
C LYS A 178 15.47 10.56 -4.36
N SER A 179 15.42 9.78 -5.43
CA SER A 179 16.59 9.05 -5.94
C SER A 179 17.66 10.03 -6.40
#